data_AF-A0AAV3TBR0-F1
#
_entry.id   AF-A0AAV3TBR0-F1
#
_cell.length_a   1.000
_cell.length_b   1.000
_cell.length_c   1.000
_cell.angle_alpha   90.00
_cell.angle_beta   90.00
_cell.angle_gamma   90.00
#
_symmetry.space_group_name_H-M   'P 1'
#
loop_
_entity.id
_entity.type
_entity.pdbx_description
1 polymer ?
#
loop_
_entity_poly.entity_id
_entity_poly.type
_entity_poly.pdbx_seq_one_letter_code
_entity_poly.pdbx_strand_id
1 'polypeptide(L)'
;MRTSDGSLAFGNLARELQSDARTLVVTMADRTSYTDTVTRDQIADQLRELADAFESSETNVRVGNKTVNLSPPDSINYQIDVVERSSLLRGKNESVEIELGWKPEQRDESTEE
;
A
#
# COMPACT_ATOMS: atom_id res chain seq x y z
N MET A 1 38.58 -25.16 -7.14
CA MET A 1 37.11 -25.23 -7.14
C MET A 1 36.66 -24.81 -5.74
N ARG A 2 36.34 -23.52 -5.58
CA ARG A 2 35.97 -22.91 -4.29
C ARG A 2 34.45 -22.75 -4.30
N THR A 3 33.76 -23.49 -3.44
CA THR A 3 32.36 -23.23 -3.08
C THR A 3 32.39 -22.59 -1.70
N SER A 4 32.08 -21.31 -1.63
CA SER A 4 31.78 -20.62 -0.38
C SER A 4 30.60 -19.72 -0.69
N ASP A 5 29.41 -20.29 -0.59
CA ASP A 5 28.16 -19.53 -0.59
C ASP A 5 27.82 -19.27 0.88
N GLY A 6 28.08 -18.03 1.29
CA GLY A 6 27.85 -17.54 2.64
C GLY A 6 26.37 -17.24 2.82
N SER A 7 25.68 -18.21 3.40
CA SER A 7 24.36 -18.05 4.02
C SER A 7 24.35 -16.83 4.95
N LEU A 8 23.66 -15.76 4.55
CA LEU A 8 23.28 -14.67 5.43
C LEU A 8 21.80 -14.82 5.76
N ALA A 9 21.57 -15.48 6.88
CA ALA A 9 20.32 -15.45 7.61
C ALA A 9 20.04 -14.01 8.06
N PHE A 10 19.07 -13.35 7.45
CA PHE A 10 18.43 -12.18 8.04
C PHE A 10 17.16 -12.66 8.75
N GLY A 11 17.34 -13.01 10.03
CA GLY A 11 16.26 -13.30 10.95
C GLY A 11 15.44 -12.03 11.21
N ASN A 12 14.13 -12.12 10.98
CA ASN A 12 13.18 -11.09 11.38
C ASN A 12 13.01 -11.14 12.90
N LEU A 13 13.78 -10.28 13.56
CA LEU A 13 13.54 -9.79 14.91
C LEU A 13 12.57 -8.60 14.83
N ALA A 14 11.27 -8.86 14.69
CA ALA A 14 10.18 -7.92 14.96
C ALA A 14 8.85 -8.69 14.80
N ARG A 15 7.89 -8.72 15.73
CA ARG A 15 7.71 -8.06 17.02
C ARG A 15 6.53 -8.78 17.67
N GLU A 16 6.81 -9.70 18.60
CA GLU A 16 5.87 -10.04 19.66
C GLU A 16 5.90 -8.84 20.63
N LEU A 17 4.93 -7.94 20.53
CA LEU A 17 4.65 -7.02 21.62
C LEU A 17 3.15 -7.02 21.91
N GLN A 18 2.91 -7.56 23.09
CA GLN A 18 1.67 -7.68 23.82
C GLN A 18 0.91 -6.36 23.93
N SER A 19 -0.37 -6.54 24.21
CA SER A 19 -1.39 -5.57 24.58
C SER A 19 -0.96 -4.50 25.58
N ASP A 20 -1.69 -3.39 25.53
CA ASP A 20 -1.80 -2.30 26.51
C ASP A 20 -0.64 -1.31 26.61
N ALA A 21 -0.66 -0.32 25.70
CA ALA A 21 -0.60 1.10 26.06
C ALA A 21 -1.11 1.93 24.88
N ARG A 22 -2.08 2.81 25.14
CA ARG A 22 -2.50 3.86 24.21
C ARG A 22 -1.31 4.81 23.97
N THR A 23 -0.59 4.60 22.87
CA THR A 23 0.30 5.63 22.30
C THR A 23 -0.24 6.00 20.93
N LEU A 24 -0.85 7.18 20.87
CA LEU A 24 -1.31 7.79 19.64
C LEU A 24 -0.09 8.44 18.98
N VAL A 25 0.48 7.79 17.97
CA VAL A 25 1.43 8.45 17.06
C VAL A 25 0.59 9.41 16.22
N VAL A 26 0.66 10.70 16.52
CA VAL A 26 0.12 11.75 15.63
C VAL A 26 1.09 11.87 14.46
N THR A 27 0.75 11.29 13.32
CA THR A 27 1.36 11.65 12.04
C THR A 27 0.52 12.78 11.42
N MET A 28 1.15 13.88 10.98
CA MET A 28 0.48 14.91 10.17
C MET A 28 0.35 14.43 8.72
N ALA A 29 -0.42 13.37 8.50
CA ALA A 29 -0.77 12.90 7.18
C ALA A 29 -2.29 12.99 7.03
N ASP A 30 -2.75 13.71 6.01
CA ASP A 30 -4.15 13.66 5.62
C ASP A 30 -4.44 12.27 5.05
N ARG A 31 -5.14 11.45 5.84
CA ARG A 31 -5.57 10.10 5.43
C ARG A 31 -7.00 10.17 4.90
N THR A 32 -7.18 9.83 3.63
CA THR A 32 -8.50 9.56 3.05
C THR A 32 -8.71 8.04 2.99
N SER A 33 -9.76 7.52 3.63
CA SER A 33 -10.09 6.10 3.64
C SER A 33 -11.56 5.87 3.35
N TYR A 34 -11.86 4.78 2.66
CA TYR A 34 -13.22 4.31 2.39
C TYR A 34 -13.27 2.78 2.55
N THR A 35 -14.41 2.26 2.99
CA THR A 35 -14.63 0.82 3.18
C THR A 35 -16.03 0.48 2.73
N ASP A 36 -16.15 -0.57 1.93
CA ASP A 36 -17.43 -1.05 1.41
C ASP A 36 -17.38 -2.57 1.18
N THR A 37 -18.56 -3.18 0.97
CA THR A 37 -18.69 -4.57 0.55
C THR A 37 -19.17 -4.61 -0.89
N VAL A 38 -18.30 -5.03 -1.81
CA VAL A 38 -18.56 -5.05 -3.25
C VAL A 38 -18.48 -6.47 -3.81
N THR A 39 -19.01 -6.68 -5.01
CA THR A 39 -18.84 -7.96 -5.73
C THR A 39 -17.42 -8.10 -6.28
N ARG A 40 -17.06 -9.33 -6.68
CA ARG A 40 -15.77 -9.63 -7.32
C ARG A 40 -15.54 -8.84 -8.62
N ASP A 41 -16.60 -8.63 -9.40
CA ASP A 41 -16.51 -7.88 -10.65
C ASP A 41 -16.29 -6.39 -10.38
N GLN A 42 -17.01 -5.83 -9.40
CA GLN A 42 -16.86 -4.43 -9.01
C GLN A 42 -15.45 -4.10 -8.50
N ILE A 43 -14.84 -4.96 -7.68
CA ILE A 43 -13.46 -4.72 -7.24
C ILE A 43 -12.46 -4.87 -8.40
N ALA A 44 -12.70 -5.78 -9.35
CA ALA A 44 -11.86 -5.90 -10.53
C ALA A 44 -11.93 -4.64 -11.40
N ASP A 45 -13.12 -4.07 -11.58
CA ASP A 45 -13.31 -2.81 -12.31
C ASP A 45 -12.59 -1.65 -11.60
N GLN A 46 -12.69 -1.56 -10.27
CA GLN A 46 -11.99 -0.54 -9.48
C GLN A 46 -10.46 -0.66 -9.59
N LEU A 47 -9.92 -1.88 -9.56
CA LEU A 47 -8.48 -2.11 -9.72
C LEU A 47 -7.98 -1.73 -11.13
N ARG A 48 -8.82 -1.92 -12.16
CA ARG A 48 -8.50 -1.45 -13.52
C ARG A 48 -8.55 0.07 -13.62
N GLU A 49 -9.57 0.73 -13.05
CA GLU A 49 -9.59 2.20 -12.97
C GLU A 49 -8.36 2.76 -12.27
N LEU A 50 -7.89 2.09 -11.21
CA LEU A 50 -6.66 2.46 -10.52
C LEU A 50 -5.44 2.29 -11.45
N ALA A 51 -5.33 1.16 -12.16
CA ALA A 51 -4.25 0.94 -13.11
C ALA A 51 -4.23 2.00 -14.22
N ASP A 52 -5.38 2.29 -14.83
CA ASP A 52 -5.54 3.32 -15.86
C ASP A 52 -5.10 4.71 -15.34
N ALA A 53 -5.38 5.03 -14.06
CA ALA A 53 -4.95 6.28 -13.45
C ALA A 53 -3.42 6.38 -13.29
N PHE A 54 -2.73 5.28 -13.02
CA PHE A 54 -1.26 5.22 -12.91
C PHE A 54 -0.55 5.23 -14.27
N GLU A 55 -1.23 4.83 -15.35
CA GLU A 55 -0.69 4.95 -16.72
C GLU A 55 -0.82 6.38 -17.28
N SER A 56 -1.71 7.19 -16.70
CA SER A 56 -1.94 8.58 -17.11
C SER A 56 -0.93 9.57 -16.49
N SER A 57 -0.71 10.71 -17.14
CA SER A 57 0.13 11.79 -16.60
C SER A 57 -0.48 12.52 -15.39
N GLU A 58 -1.77 12.32 -15.12
CA GLU A 58 -2.50 12.91 -14.00
C GLU A 58 -3.22 11.81 -13.19
N THR A 59 -2.57 11.29 -12.15
CA THR A 59 -3.13 10.20 -11.36
C THR A 59 -4.22 10.70 -10.40
N ASN A 60 -5.47 10.59 -10.85
CA ASN A 60 -6.65 10.90 -10.05
C ASN A 60 -7.25 9.61 -9.47
N VAL A 61 -7.19 9.43 -8.15
CA VAL A 61 -7.70 8.23 -7.48
C VAL A 61 -9.03 8.51 -6.79
N ARG A 62 -10.04 7.66 -7.03
CA ARG A 62 -11.33 7.74 -6.33
C ARG A 62 -11.28 6.97 -5.01
N VAL A 63 -11.71 7.63 -3.94
CA VAL A 63 -11.86 7.04 -2.60
C VAL A 63 -13.27 7.35 -2.10
N GLY A 64 -14.19 6.39 -2.27
CA GLY A 64 -15.61 6.60 -2.04
C GLY A 64 -16.15 7.68 -2.98
N ASN A 65 -16.70 8.78 -2.42
CA ASN A 65 -17.20 9.92 -3.17
C ASN A 65 -16.16 11.04 -3.40
N LYS A 66 -14.90 10.84 -2.98
CA LYS A 66 -13.83 11.82 -3.13
C LYS A 66 -12.88 11.42 -4.25
N THR A 67 -12.29 12.41 -4.92
CA THR A 67 -11.19 12.21 -5.87
C THR A 67 -9.93 12.86 -5.27
N VAL A 68 -8.81 12.14 -5.31
CA VAL A 68 -7.52 12.57 -4.75
C VAL A 68 -6.51 12.74 -5.87
N ASN A 69 -5.94 13.95 -5.92
CA ASN A 69 -4.80 14.39 -6.71
C ASN A 69 -3.49 13.69 -6.33
N LEU A 70 -2.91 12.80 -7.15
CA LEU A 70 -1.59 12.21 -6.89
C LEU A 70 -0.61 12.48 -8.04
N SER A 71 0.69 12.47 -7.71
CA SER A 71 1.80 12.63 -8.65
C SER A 71 2.88 11.58 -8.38
N PRO A 72 2.65 10.32 -8.79
CA PRO A 72 3.66 9.28 -8.68
C PRO A 72 4.81 9.52 -9.68
N PRO A 73 6.07 9.25 -9.32
CA PRO A 73 7.18 9.23 -10.28
C PRO A 73 7.13 7.96 -11.15
N ASP A 74 7.97 7.90 -12.19
CA ASP A 74 8.09 6.75 -13.12
C ASP A 74 8.38 5.41 -12.43
N SER A 75 8.94 5.44 -11.22
CA SER A 75 9.25 4.25 -10.43
C SER A 75 8.72 4.39 -9.00
N ILE A 76 7.82 3.47 -8.62
CA ILE A 76 7.19 3.42 -7.30
C ILE A 76 7.62 2.17 -6.54
N ASN A 77 7.68 2.26 -5.20
CA ASN A 77 7.81 1.07 -4.37
C ASN A 77 6.44 0.43 -4.20
N TYR A 78 6.37 -0.90 -4.31
CA TYR A 78 5.14 -1.64 -4.07
C TYR A 78 5.39 -2.85 -3.16
N GLN A 79 4.39 -3.18 -2.35
CA GLN A 79 4.33 -4.40 -1.55
C GLN A 79 2.95 -5.05 -1.73
N ILE A 80 2.92 -6.37 -1.82
CA ILE A 80 1.69 -7.16 -1.87
C ILE A 80 1.78 -8.24 -0.78
N ASP A 81 0.82 -8.22 0.13
CA ASP A 81 0.67 -9.20 1.19
C ASP A 81 -0.60 -10.02 0.98
N VAL A 82 -0.48 -11.34 1.10
CA VAL A 82 -1.60 -12.28 0.98
C VAL A 82 -1.72 -13.08 2.27
N VAL A 83 -2.91 -13.07 2.86
CA VAL A 83 -3.20 -13.81 4.08
C VAL A 83 -4.28 -14.84 3.79
N GLU A 84 -3.89 -16.12 3.83
CA GLU A 84 -4.80 -17.25 3.79
C GLU A 84 -4.87 -17.88 5.19
N ARG A 85 -5.90 -17.54 5.97
CA ARG A 85 -6.07 -18.08 7.33
C ARG A 85 -7.32 -18.93 7.43
N SER A 86 -7.13 -20.23 7.64
CA SER A 86 -8.17 -21.12 8.16
C SER A 86 -8.01 -21.22 9.67
N SER A 87 -8.91 -20.60 10.44
CA SER A 87 -8.95 -20.84 11.89
C SER A 87 -10.09 -21.79 12.21
N LEU A 88 -9.83 -22.80 13.05
CA LEU A 88 -10.85 -23.78 13.47
C LEU A 88 -12.08 -23.12 14.14
N LEU A 89 -11.98 -21.86 14.60
CA LEU A 89 -13.01 -21.16 15.36
C LEU A 89 -13.61 -19.90 14.68
N ARG A 90 -12.96 -19.30 13.67
CA ARG A 90 -13.45 -18.06 13.01
C ARG A 90 -13.62 -18.20 11.50
N GLY A 91 -13.64 -19.42 10.98
CA GLY A 91 -13.79 -19.69 9.55
C GLY A 91 -12.52 -19.41 8.76
N LYS A 92 -12.65 -19.51 7.42
CA LYS A 92 -11.61 -19.18 6.45
C LYS A 92 -11.70 -17.68 6.15
N ASN A 93 -10.58 -16.98 6.28
CA ASN A 93 -10.44 -15.60 5.85
C ASN A 93 -9.28 -15.51 4.85
N GLU A 94 -9.56 -14.88 3.71
CA GLU A 94 -8.60 -14.59 2.65
C GLU A 94 -8.56 -13.08 2.48
N SER A 95 -7.37 -12.49 2.51
CA SER A 95 -7.18 -11.06 2.25
C SER A 95 -5.94 -10.80 1.42
N VAL A 96 -6.03 -9.79 0.56
CA VAL A 96 -4.92 -9.23 -0.19
C VAL A 96 -4.79 -7.76 0.20
N GLU A 97 -3.59 -7.34 0.56
CA GLU A 97 -3.24 -5.94 0.81
C GLU A 97 -2.20 -5.49 -0.21
N ILE A 98 -2.42 -4.32 -0.80
CA ILE A 98 -1.51 -3.71 -1.78
C ILE A 98 -1.13 -2.34 -1.23
N GLU A 99 0.16 -2.16 -0.98
CA GLU A 99 0.72 -0.88 -0.53
C GLU A 99 1.61 -0.31 -1.65
N LEU A 100 1.35 0.94 -2.02
CA LEU A 100 2.11 1.70 -3.02
C LEU A 100 2.69 2.94 -2.34
N GLY A 101 4.00 3.15 -2.47
CA GLY A 101 4.71 4.22 -1.77
C GLY A 101 5.75 4.92 -2.64
N TRP A 102 5.73 6.24 -2.63
CA TRP A 102 6.70 7.09 -3.32
C TRP A 102 6.95 8.38 -2.54
N LYS A 103 8.03 9.07 -2.91
CA LYS A 103 8.27 10.45 -2.50
C LYS A 103 7.74 11.35 -3.61
N PRO A 104 6.85 12.32 -3.33
CA PRO A 104 6.44 13.27 -4.35
C PRO A 104 7.68 14.07 -4.79
N GLU A 105 7.82 14.27 -6.09
CA GLU A 105 8.77 15.25 -6.59
C GLU A 105 8.32 16.61 -6.04
N GLN A 106 9.21 17.30 -5.33
CA GLN A 106 8.96 18.70 -5.02
C GLN A 106 8.85 19.39 -6.38
N ARG A 107 7.69 19.98 -6.68
CA ARG A 107 7.63 20.94 -7.78
C ARG A 107 8.63 22.01 -7.39
N ASP A 108 9.81 21.98 -7.98
CA ASP A 108 10.77 23.04 -7.84
C ASP A 108 10.08 24.30 -8.39
N GLU A 109 9.51 25.13 -7.51
CA GLU A 109 9.18 26.52 -7.81
C GLU A 109 10.52 27.27 -8.03
N SER A 110 11.19 26.92 -9.11
CA SER A 110 12.31 27.66 -9.66
C SER A 110 11.94 27.97 -11.10
N THR A 111 11.02 28.90 -11.26
CA THR A 111 10.72 29.53 -12.54
C THR A 111 10.67 31.04 -12.31
N GLU A 112 11.74 31.68 -12.79
CA GLU A 112 11.81 33.02 -13.39
C GLU A 112 11.59 34.23 -12.45
N GLU A 113 12.45 35.25 -12.34
CA GLU A 113 13.53 35.81 -13.18
C GLU A 113 14.73 36.30 -12.34
#